data_AF-A0A417HJ09-F1
#
_entry.id   AF-A0A417HJ09-F1
#
_cell.length_a   1.000
_cell.length_b   1.000
_cell.length_c   1.000
_cell.angle_alpha   90.00
_cell.angle_beta   90.00
_cell.angle_gamma   90.00
#
_symmetry.space_group_name_H-M   'P 1'
#
loop_
_entity.id
_entity.type
_entity.pdbx_description
1 polymer ?
#
loop_
_entity_poly.entity_id
_entity_poly.type
_entity_poly.pdbx_seq_one_letter_code
_entity_poly.pdbx_strand_id
1 'polypeptide(L)'
;MDKDSLMYGMDVLDEINGALEPIGLTVRKLDAEETQGLPVGLIVPTGENPSFSVTCHVLPTHKDQVSTTFVQLFLPLTEPCPEKLEEMERFAKECNSRFLLGTLFVHQDCLSMKYVTALEPTIALEGAHFQAAVFAFLQQAEEIGKKAQALCRGEITLEQALGESAQ
;
A
#
# COMPACT_ATOMS: atom_id res chain seq x y z
N MET A 1 -6.19 -20.06 -6.18
CA MET A 1 -4.93 -19.99 -6.96
C MET A 1 -4.35 -21.39 -7.01
N ASP A 2 -3.75 -21.82 -8.13
CA ASP A 2 -3.05 -23.11 -8.17
C ASP A 2 -1.72 -23.02 -7.38
N LYS A 3 -1.13 -24.19 -7.09
CA LYS A 3 0.07 -24.28 -6.25
C LYS A 3 1.28 -23.61 -6.89
N ASP A 4 1.44 -23.70 -8.20
CA ASP A 4 2.61 -23.17 -8.91
C ASP A 4 2.58 -21.64 -8.91
N SER A 5 1.40 -21.06 -9.17
CA SER A 5 1.14 -19.62 -9.05
C SER A 5 1.39 -19.12 -7.62
N LEU A 6 0.98 -19.87 -6.59
CA LEU A 6 1.22 -19.49 -5.19
C LEU A 6 2.73 -19.48 -4.87
N MET A 7 3.46 -20.53 -5.25
CA MET A 7 4.92 -20.61 -5.02
C MET A 7 5.65 -19.48 -5.74
N TYR A 8 5.33 -19.24 -7.01
CA TYR A 8 5.90 -18.14 -7.77
C TYR A 8 5.61 -16.78 -7.11
N GLY A 9 4.39 -16.54 -6.63
CA GLY A 9 4.07 -15.31 -5.90
C GLY A 9 4.88 -15.14 -4.61
N MET A 10 5.21 -16.24 -3.92
CA MET A 10 6.08 -16.22 -2.73
C MET A 10 7.54 -15.95 -3.10
N ASP A 11 8.03 -16.44 -4.25
CA ASP A 11 9.37 -16.14 -4.75
C ASP A 11 9.50 -14.65 -5.13
N VAL A 12 8.45 -14.07 -5.73
CA VAL A 12 8.40 -12.62 -6.00
C VAL A 12 8.45 -11.80 -4.71
N LEU A 13 7.85 -12.27 -3.61
CA LEU A 13 8.00 -11.61 -2.30
C LEU A 13 9.45 -11.63 -1.79
N ASP A 14 10.22 -12.67 -2.10
CA ASP A 14 11.66 -12.73 -1.76
C ASP A 14 12.48 -11.76 -2.63
N GLU A 15 12.15 -11.63 -3.92
CA GLU A 15 12.76 -10.61 -4.79
C GLU A 15 12.46 -9.19 -4.29
N ILE A 16 11.20 -8.93 -3.90
CA ILE A 16 10.79 -7.66 -3.29
C ILE A 16 11.58 -7.41 -2.00
N ASN A 17 11.78 -8.44 -1.16
CA ASN A 17 12.60 -8.30 0.06
C ASN A 17 14.03 -7.85 -0.28
N GLY A 18 14.70 -8.53 -1.20
CA GLY A 18 16.05 -8.16 -1.63
C GLY A 18 16.13 -6.75 -2.22
N ALA A 19 15.07 -6.30 -2.91
CA ALA A 19 14.98 -4.93 -3.40
C ALA A 19 14.78 -3.91 -2.26
N LEU A 20 14.14 -4.26 -1.16
CA LEU A 20 13.78 -3.32 -0.09
C LEU A 20 14.81 -3.24 1.05
N GLU A 21 15.61 -4.29 1.27
CA GLU A 21 16.66 -4.32 2.28
C GLU A 21 17.60 -3.09 2.24
N PRO A 22 18.08 -2.63 1.06
CA PRO A 22 18.99 -1.48 0.99
C PRO A 22 18.40 -0.16 1.51
N ILE A 23 17.07 -0.03 1.55
CA ILE A 23 16.37 1.15 2.07
C ILE A 23 15.84 0.95 3.49
N GLY A 24 16.32 -0.09 4.19
CA GLY A 24 16.00 -0.36 5.59
C GLY A 24 14.63 -0.99 5.82
N LEU A 25 14.03 -1.58 4.79
CA LEU A 25 12.75 -2.27 4.87
C LEU A 25 12.94 -3.78 4.66
N THR A 26 12.14 -4.61 5.32
CA THR A 26 12.12 -6.07 5.14
C THR A 26 10.71 -6.55 4.89
N VAL A 27 10.58 -7.69 4.20
CA VAL A 27 9.29 -8.35 3.93
C VAL A 27 9.16 -9.58 4.83
N ARG A 28 8.09 -9.60 5.64
CA ARG A 28 7.67 -10.79 6.38
C ARG A 28 6.56 -11.49 5.63
N LYS A 29 6.87 -12.62 4.99
CA LYS A 29 5.85 -13.46 4.31
C LYS A 29 4.85 -13.98 5.33
N LEU A 30 3.56 -13.91 4.99
CA LEU A 30 2.46 -14.47 5.79
C LEU A 30 2.19 -15.91 5.35
N ASP A 31 1.63 -16.71 6.27
CA ASP A 31 1.23 -18.07 5.95
C ASP A 31 0.06 -18.05 4.96
N ALA A 32 0.13 -18.92 3.95
CA ALA A 32 -0.93 -19.05 2.96
C ALA A 32 -2.26 -19.50 3.57
N GLU A 33 -2.26 -20.20 4.70
CA GLU A 33 -3.48 -20.56 5.41
C GLU A 33 -4.18 -19.32 6.00
N GLU A 34 -3.41 -18.36 6.51
CA GLU A 34 -3.92 -17.11 7.10
C GLU A 34 -4.46 -16.15 6.02
N THR A 35 -3.94 -16.24 4.80
CA THR A 35 -4.25 -15.34 3.69
C THR A 35 -5.22 -15.93 2.67
N GLN A 36 -5.88 -17.04 3.01
CA GLN A 36 -6.83 -17.74 2.13
C GLN A 36 -6.21 -18.18 0.79
N GLY A 37 -4.93 -18.56 0.81
CA GLY A 37 -4.19 -19.05 -0.34
C GLY A 37 -3.68 -17.95 -1.27
N LEU A 38 -3.46 -16.73 -0.75
CA LEU A 38 -2.89 -15.61 -1.49
C LEU A 38 -1.43 -15.34 -1.07
N PRO A 39 -0.50 -15.05 -1.99
CA PRO A 39 0.83 -14.59 -1.62
C PRO A 39 0.76 -13.18 -1.01
N VAL A 40 1.02 -13.09 0.29
CA VAL A 40 1.01 -11.82 1.04
C VAL A 40 2.26 -11.70 1.89
N GLY A 41 2.87 -10.53 1.87
CA GLY A 41 3.94 -10.15 2.78
C GLY A 41 3.62 -8.85 3.51
N LEU A 42 4.20 -8.67 4.70
CA LEU A 42 4.20 -7.39 5.42
C LEU A 42 5.55 -6.72 5.22
N ILE A 43 5.56 -5.56 4.56
CA ILE A 43 6.74 -4.70 4.47
C ILE A 43 6.81 -3.88 5.75
N VAL A 44 7.93 -3.97 6.46
CA VAL A 44 8.15 -3.30 7.75
C VAL A 44 9.55 -2.69 7.82
N PRO A 45 9.75 -1.62 8.62
CA PRO A 45 11.08 -1.15 8.98
C PRO A 45 11.93 -2.24 9.63
N THR A 46 13.22 -2.23 9.33
CA THR A 46 14.19 -3.13 9.96
C THR A 46 14.38 -2.74 11.44
N GLY A 47 14.24 -3.70 12.35
CA GLY A 47 14.47 -3.49 13.78
C GLY A 47 13.45 -4.21 14.69
N GLU A 48 13.64 -4.06 16.00
CA GLU A 48 12.71 -4.57 17.01
C GLU A 48 11.58 -3.54 17.21
N ASN A 49 10.33 -3.91 16.93
CA ASN A 49 9.12 -3.08 16.96
C ASN A 49 8.98 -2.10 15.77
N PRO A 50 8.51 -2.57 14.61
CA PRO A 50 8.29 -1.71 13.46
C PRO A 50 7.20 -0.66 13.75
N SER A 51 7.46 0.59 13.38
CA SER A 51 6.54 1.72 13.58
C SER A 51 5.34 1.73 12.63
N PHE A 52 5.41 0.98 11.52
CA PHE A 52 4.33 0.79 10.57
C PHE A 52 4.47 -0.55 9.85
N SER A 53 3.41 -0.97 9.16
CA SER A 53 3.43 -2.12 8.26
C SER A 53 2.62 -1.82 7.01
N VAL A 54 3.17 -2.13 5.84
CA VAL A 54 2.45 -2.11 4.55
C VAL A 54 2.14 -3.55 4.14
N THR A 55 0.87 -3.83 3.84
CA THR A 55 0.48 -5.13 3.31
C THR A 55 0.79 -5.18 1.82
N CYS A 56 1.64 -6.11 1.42
CA CYS A 56 2.04 -6.36 0.03
C CYS A 56 1.40 -7.64 -0.47
N HIS A 57 0.51 -7.53 -1.46
CA HIS A 57 -0.07 -8.68 -2.14
C HIS A 57 0.64 -8.89 -3.47
N VAL A 58 0.96 -10.13 -3.79
CA VAL A 58 1.44 -10.51 -5.12
C VAL A 58 0.38 -11.38 -5.78
N LEU A 59 -0.07 -10.96 -6.95
CA LEU A 59 -1.13 -11.60 -7.71
C LEU A 59 -0.62 -11.97 -9.10
N PRO A 60 -0.06 -13.18 -9.25
CA PRO A 60 0.24 -13.75 -10.56
C PRO A 60 -1.07 -13.97 -11.32
N THR A 61 -1.13 -13.47 -12.55
CA THR A 61 -2.27 -13.63 -13.45
C THR A 61 -1.79 -14.25 -14.75
N HIS A 62 -2.55 -15.23 -15.24
CA HIS A 62 -2.28 -15.93 -16.49
C HIS A 62 -3.56 -15.95 -17.32
N LYS A 63 -3.51 -15.40 -18.53
CA LYS A 63 -4.57 -15.51 -19.52
C LYS A 63 -3.96 -15.74 -20.90
N ASP A 64 -4.24 -16.90 -21.47
CA ASP A 64 -3.68 -17.34 -22.75
C ASP A 64 -2.13 -17.29 -22.75
N GLN A 65 -1.52 -16.48 -23.63
CA GLN A 65 -0.07 -16.27 -23.68
C GLN A 65 0.41 -15.09 -22.81
N VAL A 66 -0.52 -14.37 -22.18
CA VAL A 66 -0.20 -13.20 -21.35
C VAL A 66 -0.10 -13.64 -19.89
N SER A 67 1.10 -13.57 -19.34
CA SER A 67 1.33 -13.64 -17.91
C SER A 67 1.64 -12.24 -17.40
N THR A 68 1.12 -11.86 -16.25
CA THR A 68 1.44 -10.57 -15.61
C THR A 68 1.31 -10.75 -14.11
N THR A 69 2.25 -10.18 -13.36
CA THR A 69 2.24 -10.27 -11.91
C THR A 69 1.92 -8.91 -11.34
N PHE A 70 0.79 -8.77 -10.67
CA PHE A 70 0.45 -7.51 -10.01
C PHE A 70 1.00 -7.50 -8.59
N VAL A 71 1.70 -6.42 -8.23
CA VAL A 71 2.11 -6.15 -6.85
C VAL A 71 1.24 -5.02 -6.34
N GLN A 72 0.55 -5.27 -5.23
CA GLN A 72 -0.31 -4.31 -4.57
C GLN A 72 0.22 -4.00 -3.18
N LEU A 73 0.49 -2.72 -2.93
CA LEU A 73 0.79 -2.19 -1.61
C LEU A 73 -0.49 -1.61 -1.00
N PHE A 74 -0.73 -1.88 0.28
CA PHE A 74 -1.87 -1.38 1.04
C PHE A 74 -1.41 -0.89 2.41
N LEU A 75 -1.83 0.31 2.78
CA LEU A 75 -1.49 0.93 4.06
C LEU A 75 -2.73 1.65 4.63
N PRO A 76 -3.26 1.21 5.79
CA PRO A 76 -4.23 2.01 6.53
C PRO A 76 -3.52 3.26 7.08
N LEU A 77 -4.14 4.43 6.89
CA LEU A 77 -3.59 5.72 7.32
C LEU A 77 -4.20 6.21 8.64
N THR A 78 -5.40 5.73 8.97
CA THR A 78 -6.14 6.07 10.18
C THR A 78 -6.59 4.81 10.90
N GLU A 79 -6.90 4.94 12.19
CA GLU A 79 -7.74 3.97 12.87
C GLU A 79 -9.18 4.02 12.32
N PRO A 80 -10.01 2.99 12.57
CA PRO A 80 -11.43 3.03 12.21
C PRO A 80 -12.13 4.24 12.85
N CYS A 81 -12.77 5.07 12.01
CA CYS A 81 -13.44 6.31 12.42
C CYS A 81 -14.79 6.44 11.67
N PRO A 82 -15.79 5.60 12.02
CA PRO A 82 -17.08 5.56 11.32
C PRO A 82 -17.83 6.90 11.36
N GLU A 83 -17.63 7.70 12.41
CA GLU A 83 -18.24 9.01 12.58
C GLU A 83 -17.71 10.07 11.60
N LYS A 84 -16.59 9.81 10.91
CA LYS A 84 -15.99 10.70 9.90
C LYS A 84 -16.00 10.13 8.50
N LEU A 85 -16.82 9.11 8.23
CA LEU A 85 -16.84 8.40 6.95
C LEU A 85 -17.06 9.34 5.75
N GLU A 86 -18.09 10.18 5.81
CA GLU A 86 -18.41 11.12 4.72
C GLU A 86 -17.28 12.14 4.48
N GLU A 87 -16.67 12.67 5.55
CA GLU A 87 -15.54 13.59 5.42
C GLU A 87 -14.30 12.88 4.86
N MET A 88 -14.01 11.64 5.28
CA MET A 88 -12.89 10.85 4.76
C MET A 88 -13.08 10.49 3.28
N GLU A 89 -14.28 10.14 2.85
CA GLU A 89 -14.58 9.85 1.43
C GLU A 89 -14.38 11.08 0.56
N ARG A 90 -14.85 12.25 1.02
CA ARG A 90 -14.62 13.53 0.33
C ARG A 90 -13.14 13.89 0.31
N PHE A 91 -12.44 13.75 1.43
CA PHE A 91 -11.01 13.97 1.52
C PHE A 91 -10.25 13.08 0.53
N ALA A 92 -10.54 11.78 0.50
CA ALA A 92 -9.94 10.82 -0.42
C ALA A 92 -10.15 11.23 -1.89
N LYS A 93 -11.39 11.56 -2.26
CA LYS A 93 -11.75 11.96 -3.63
C LYS A 93 -10.97 13.18 -4.09
N GLU A 94 -10.94 14.24 -3.28
CA GLU A 94 -10.26 15.49 -3.64
C GLU A 94 -8.73 15.29 -3.69
N CYS A 95 -8.17 14.58 -2.73
CA CYS A 95 -6.75 14.23 -2.71
C CYS A 95 -6.33 13.40 -3.93
N ASN A 96 -7.13 12.40 -4.34
CA ASN A 96 -6.84 11.54 -5.49
C ASN A 96 -6.70 12.31 -6.81
N SER A 97 -7.34 13.48 -6.94
CA SER A 97 -7.16 14.34 -8.13
C SER A 97 -5.78 14.99 -8.22
N ARG A 98 -5.03 15.02 -7.12
CA ARG A 98 -3.73 15.72 -6.98
C ARG A 98 -2.55 14.77 -6.82
N PHE A 99 -2.80 13.50 -6.49
CA PHE A 99 -1.74 12.55 -6.16
C PHE A 99 -1.05 11.99 -7.40
N LEU A 100 0.25 11.76 -7.26
CA LEU A 100 1.09 11.15 -8.29
C LEU A 100 1.15 9.63 -8.14
N LEU A 101 1.12 9.12 -6.91
CA LEU A 101 1.29 7.69 -6.62
C LEU A 101 0.18 7.18 -5.71
N GLY A 102 -0.41 6.05 -6.11
CA GLY A 102 -1.44 5.37 -5.35
C GLY A 102 -2.81 6.06 -5.36
N THR A 103 -3.72 5.51 -4.58
CA THR A 103 -5.12 5.92 -4.51
C THR A 103 -5.60 5.78 -3.07
N LEU A 104 -6.26 6.82 -2.57
CA LEU A 104 -6.96 6.82 -1.30
C LEU A 104 -8.37 6.26 -1.46
N PHE A 105 -8.83 5.55 -0.45
CA PHE A 105 -10.18 5.03 -0.36
C PHE A 105 -10.51 4.75 1.11
N VAL A 106 -11.79 4.69 1.43
CA VAL A 106 -12.26 4.26 2.76
C VAL A 106 -12.52 2.75 2.71
N HIS A 107 -11.95 2.02 3.66
CA HIS A 107 -12.13 0.58 3.82
C HIS A 107 -12.23 0.24 5.29
N GLN A 108 -13.30 -0.46 5.69
CA GLN A 108 -13.57 -0.79 7.10
C GLN A 108 -13.45 0.44 8.02
N ASP A 109 -14.11 1.53 7.64
CA ASP A 109 -14.11 2.81 8.35
C ASP A 109 -12.72 3.46 8.52
N CYS A 110 -11.69 2.98 7.82
CA CYS A 110 -10.34 3.55 7.83
C CYS A 110 -10.07 4.24 6.49
N LEU A 111 -9.46 5.42 6.51
CA LEU A 111 -8.82 5.95 5.31
C LEU A 111 -7.58 5.09 5.03
N SER A 112 -7.49 4.56 3.82
CA SER A 112 -6.41 3.69 3.38
C SER A 112 -5.83 4.18 2.07
N MET A 113 -4.55 3.88 1.86
CA MET A 113 -3.85 4.13 0.61
C MET A 113 -3.44 2.82 -0.04
N LYS A 114 -3.65 2.71 -1.35
CA LYS A 114 -3.24 1.55 -2.15
C LYS A 114 -2.43 1.99 -3.35
N TYR A 115 -1.40 1.23 -3.67
CA TYR A 115 -0.62 1.36 -4.90
C TYR A 115 -0.57 0.02 -5.60
N VAL A 116 -0.69 0.01 -6.94
CA VAL A 116 -0.63 -1.21 -7.74
C VAL A 116 0.36 -0.98 -8.86
N THR A 117 1.27 -1.93 -9.04
CA THR A 117 2.16 -2.01 -10.19
C THR A 117 2.04 -3.37 -10.86
N ALA A 118 2.28 -3.42 -12.16
CA ALA A 118 2.32 -4.64 -12.94
C ALA A 118 3.78 -4.96 -13.27
N LEU A 119 4.21 -6.17 -12.94
CA LEU A 119 5.50 -6.72 -13.34
C LEU A 119 5.30 -7.52 -14.61
N GLU A 120 6.12 -7.22 -15.62
CA GLU A 120 6.16 -8.01 -16.84
C GLU A 120 6.83 -9.37 -16.56
N PRO A 121 6.28 -10.48 -17.08
CA PRO A 121 6.68 -11.84 -16.71
C PRO A 121 8.10 -12.21 -17.15
N THR A 122 8.72 -11.42 -18.03
CA THR A 122 10.05 -11.65 -18.59
C THR A 122 11.08 -10.60 -18.19
N ILE A 123 10.67 -9.57 -17.43
CA ILE A 123 11.55 -8.50 -17.00
C ILE A 123 11.72 -8.62 -15.50
N ALA A 124 12.96 -8.78 -15.05
CA ALA A 124 13.27 -8.79 -13.63
C ALA A 124 12.82 -7.48 -12.98
N LEU A 125 12.41 -7.53 -11.71
CA LEU A 125 12.09 -6.33 -10.95
C LEU A 125 13.27 -5.36 -11.00
N GLU A 126 13.09 -4.19 -11.59
CA GLU A 126 14.08 -3.13 -11.53
C GLU A 126 14.12 -2.59 -10.10
N GLY A 127 14.98 -3.19 -9.25
CA GLY A 127 15.01 -2.94 -7.81
C GLY A 127 15.07 -1.44 -7.46
N ALA A 128 15.88 -0.66 -8.18
CA ALA A 128 15.96 0.79 -7.98
C ALA A 128 14.65 1.54 -8.28
N HIS A 129 13.92 1.13 -9.33
CA HIS A 129 12.63 1.73 -9.67
C HIS A 129 11.57 1.37 -8.62
N PHE A 130 11.54 0.10 -8.21
CA PHE A 130 10.61 -0.36 -7.18
C PHE A 130 10.89 0.31 -5.81
N GLN A 131 12.16 0.43 -5.43
CA GLN A 131 12.59 1.18 -4.24
C GLN A 131 12.08 2.63 -4.27
N ALA A 132 12.28 3.32 -5.40
CA ALA A 132 11.82 4.70 -5.56
C ALA A 132 10.29 4.81 -5.44
N ALA A 133 9.54 3.88 -6.03
CA ALA A 133 8.09 3.83 -5.93
C ALA A 133 7.62 3.58 -4.49
N VAL A 134 8.21 2.63 -3.77
CA VAL A 134 7.89 2.34 -2.36
C VAL A 134 8.24 3.52 -1.46
N PHE A 135 9.42 4.12 -1.66
CA PHE A 135 9.82 5.30 -0.89
C PHE A 135 8.85 6.47 -1.08
N ALA A 136 8.50 6.78 -2.33
CA ALA A 136 7.56 7.86 -2.64
C ALA A 136 6.13 7.55 -2.14
N PHE A 137 5.69 6.29 -2.22
CA PHE A 137 4.43 5.83 -1.63
C PHE A 137 4.39 6.08 -0.11
N LEU A 138 5.43 5.69 0.62
CA LEU A 138 5.52 5.87 2.07
C LEU A 138 5.57 7.34 2.47
N GLN A 139 6.36 8.16 1.76
CA GLN A 139 6.43 9.61 2.01
C GLN A 139 5.07 10.29 1.82
N GLN A 140 4.36 9.96 0.74
CA GLN A 140 3.03 10.52 0.50
C GLN A 140 2.03 10.01 1.55
N ALA A 141 2.09 8.73 1.92
CA ALA A 141 1.24 8.15 2.94
C ALA A 141 1.43 8.81 4.31
N GLU A 142 2.66 9.12 4.72
CA GLU A 142 2.94 9.76 6.00
C GLU A 142 2.31 11.15 6.09
N GLU A 143 2.53 12.00 5.08
CA GLU A 143 2.02 13.37 5.07
C GLU A 143 0.50 13.44 5.02
N ILE A 144 -0.12 12.53 4.27
CA ILE A 144 -1.57 12.43 4.17
C ILE A 144 -2.17 11.80 5.42
N GLY A 145 -1.52 10.78 5.97
CA GLY A 145 -1.94 10.14 7.21
C GLY A 145 -2.00 11.12 8.38
N LYS A 146 -1.02 12.02 8.52
CA LYS A 146 -1.05 13.08 9.54
C LYS A 146 -2.32 13.93 9.46
N LYS A 147 -2.68 14.38 8.25
CA LYS A 147 -3.89 15.20 8.02
C LYS A 147 -5.17 14.41 8.24
N ALA A 148 -5.22 13.19 7.73
CA ALA A 148 -6.39 12.32 7.88
C ALA A 148 -6.64 11.95 9.35
N GLN A 149 -5.59 11.67 10.12
CA GLN A 149 -5.70 11.40 11.55
C GLN A 149 -6.21 12.62 12.32
N ALA A 150 -5.69 13.81 12.03
CA ALA A 150 -6.17 15.05 12.64
C ALA A 150 -7.66 15.32 12.30
N LEU A 151 -8.07 15.06 11.05
CA LEU A 151 -9.46 15.15 10.62
C LEU A 151 -10.35 14.15 11.39
N CYS A 152 -9.90 12.89 11.51
CA CYS A 152 -10.61 11.84 12.25
C CYS A 152 -10.80 12.21 13.72
N ARG A 153 -9.78 12.80 14.34
CA ARG A 153 -9.82 13.27 15.74
C ARG A 153 -10.60 14.57 15.94
N GLY A 154 -11.09 15.19 14.86
CA GLY A 154 -11.78 16.48 14.90
C GLY A 154 -10.88 17.66 15.27
N GLU A 155 -9.56 17.50 15.15
CA GLU A 155 -8.57 18.55 15.43
C GLU A 155 -8.55 19.61 14.33
N ILE A 156 -8.91 19.22 13.10
CA ILE A 156 -9.03 20.09 11.93
C ILE A 156 -10.32 19.80 11.15
N THR A 157 -10.79 20.76 10.37
CA THR A 157 -11.91 20.58 9.43
C THR A 157 -11.45 19.94 8.12
N LEU A 158 -12.40 19.49 7.30
CA LEU A 158 -12.12 18.95 5.97
C LEU A 158 -11.42 19.99 5.06
N GLU A 159 -11.90 21.23 5.09
CA GLU A 159 -11.35 22.35 4.31
C GLU A 159 -9.89 22.61 4.70
N GLN A 160 -9.61 22.63 6.01
CA GLN A 160 -8.24 22.76 6.53
C GLN A 160 -7.35 21.58 6.09
N ALA A 161 -7.86 20.34 6.14
CA ALA A 161 -7.12 19.17 5.68
C ALA A 161 -6.81 19.23 4.16
N LEU A 162 -7.73 19.77 3.36
CA LEU A 162 -7.57 19.95 1.91
C LEU A 162 -6.68 21.14 1.52
N GLY A 163 -6.29 21.96 2.50
CA GLY A 163 -5.52 23.18 2.28
C GLY A 163 -6.35 24.31 1.67
N GLU A 164 -7.67 24.26 1.84
CA GLU A 164 -8.58 25.34 1.46
C GLU A 164 -8.60 26.36 2.60
N SER A 165 -7.98 27.52 2.36
CA SER A 165 -8.03 28.63 3.31
C SER A 165 -9.48 29.05 3.51
N ALA A 166 -9.92 29.17 4.78
CA ALA A 166 -11.16 29.86 5.11
C ALA A 166 -11.09 31.28 4.53
N GLN A 167 -11.84 31.53 3.46
CA GLN A 167 -12.05 32.87 2.90
C GLN A 167 -13.07 33.63 3.74
#